data_AF-A0A927AKM0-F1
#
_entry.id   AF-A0A927AKM0-F1
#
_cell.length_a   1.000
_cell.length_b   1.000
_cell.length_c   1.000
_cell.angle_alpha   90.00
_cell.angle_beta   90.00
_cell.angle_gamma   90.00
#
_symmetry.space_group_name_H-M   'P 1'
#
loop_
_entity.id
_entity.type
_entity.pdbx_description
1 polymer ?
#
loop_
_entity_poly.entity_id
_entity_poly.type
_entity_poly.pdbx_seq_one_letter_code
_entity_poly.pdbx_strand_id
1 'polypeptide(L)' 'MSILDRVLETALQLPYEQQQMLIQILQNRHHESRRAEIATDAQQTLTDFRAGKFQRQSAEEVVAVLRQSLHEPEA' A
#
# COMPACT_ATOMS: atom_id res chain seq x y z
N MET A 1 8.52 -13.95 24.27
CA MET A 1 7.15 -13.93 23.72
C MET A 1 6.93 -12.56 23.07
N SER A 2 6.63 -12.53 21.78
CA SER A 2 6.49 -11.28 21.03
C SER A 2 5.13 -10.60 21.31
N ILE A 3 5.02 -9.32 20.95
CA ILE A 3 3.74 -8.60 21.02
C ILE A 3 2.69 -9.28 20.13
N LEU A 4 3.10 -9.80 18.98
CA LEU A 4 2.22 -10.53 18.06
C LEU A 4 1.68 -11.81 18.71
N ASP A 5 2.55 -12.59 19.34
CA ASP A 5 2.15 -13.84 20.03
C ASP A 5 1.10 -13.55 21.12
N ARG A 6 1.32 -12.48 21.90
CA ARG A 6 0.38 -12.06 22.95
C ARG A 6 -0.98 -11.64 22.39
N VAL A 7 -1.00 -10.91 21.28
CA VAL A 7 -2.24 -10.47 20.62
C VAL A 7 -3.00 -11.67 20.06
N LEU A 8 -2.29 -12.63 19.45
CA LEU A 8 -2.90 -13.86 18.95
C LEU A 8 -3.50 -14.70 20.07
N GLU A 9 -2.77 -14.93 21.16
CA GLU A 9 -3.29 -15.66 22.31
C GLU A 9 -4.53 -15.00 22.89
N THR A 10 -4.54 -13.67 23.00
CA THR A 10 -5.69 -12.92 23.51
C THR A 10 -6.89 -12.99 22.55
N ALA A 11 -6.65 -12.89 21.24
CA ALA A 11 -7.70 -13.04 20.23
C ALA A 11 -8.34 -14.43 20.27
N LEU A 12 -7.55 -15.48 20.51
CA LEU A 12 -8.04 -16.85 20.63
C LEU A 12 -8.91 -17.10 21.88
N GLN A 13 -8.81 -16.25 22.91
CA GLN A 13 -9.71 -16.33 24.08
C GLN A 13 -11.12 -15.79 23.80
N LEU A 14 -11.33 -15.09 22.69
CA LEU A 14 -12.66 -14.57 22.32
C LEU A 14 -13.58 -15.73 21.87
N PRO A 15 -14.91 -15.62 22.05
CA PRO A 15 -15.87 -16.51 21.41
C PRO A 15 -15.69 -16.52 19.89
N TYR A 16 -15.99 -17.65 19.24
CA TYR A 16 -15.78 -17.84 17.81
C TYR A 16 -16.38 -16.70 16.95
N GLU A 17 -17.61 -16.28 17.25
CA GLU A 17 -18.25 -15.16 16.56
C GLU A 17 -17.46 -13.85 16.68
N GLN A 18 -16.94 -13.56 17.88
CA GLN A 18 -16.14 -12.36 18.12
C GLN A 18 -14.75 -12.45 17.45
N GLN A 19 -14.19 -13.65 17.32
CA GLN A 19 -12.98 -13.85 16.52
C GLN A 19 -13.22 -13.52 15.04
N GLN A 20 -14.35 -13.98 14.47
CA GLN A 20 -14.72 -13.65 13.08
C GLN A 20 -14.95 -12.13 12.91
N MET A 21 -15.61 -11.49 13.86
CA MET A 21 -15.77 -10.03 13.85
C MET A 21 -14.43 -9.30 13.89
N LEU A 22 -13.50 -9.75 14.76
CA LEU A 22 -12.16 -9.16 14.86
C LEU A 22 -11.39 -9.25 13.53
N ILE A 23 -11.44 -10.41 12.88
CA ILE A 23 -10.82 -10.62 11.55
C ILE A 23 -11.38 -9.61 10.55
N GLN A 24 -12.71 -9.49 10.46
CA GLN A 24 -13.35 -8.56 9.53
C GLN A 24 -12.98 -7.09 9.81
N ILE A 25 -12.95 -6.70 11.08
CA ILE A 25 -12.57 -5.34 11.49
C ILE A 25 -11.13 -5.03 11.07
N LEU A 26 -10.20 -5.96 11.33
CA LEU A 26 -8.79 -5.78 10.98
C LEU A 26 -8.58 -5.68 9.47
N GLN A 27 -9.25 -6.54 8.69
CA GLN A 27 -9.21 -6.48 7.23
C GLN A 27 -9.72 -5.12 6.72
N ASN A 28 -10.86 -4.66 7.22
CA ASN A 28 -11.44 -3.37 6.82
C ASN A 28 -10.51 -2.20 7.15
N ARG A 29 -9.90 -2.21 8.34
CA ARG A 29 -8.94 -1.16 8.75
C ARG A 29 -7.67 -1.19 7.91
N HIS A 30 -7.18 -2.37 7.55
CA HIS A 30 -6.03 -2.51 6.67
C HIS A 30 -6.32 -1.92 5.28
N HIS A 31 -7.49 -2.23 4.71
CA HIS A 31 -7.92 -1.64 3.44
C HIS A 31 -8.08 -0.12 3.51
N GLU A 32 -8.65 0.40 4.61
CA GLU A 32 -8.79 1.84 4.80
C GLU A 32 -7.44 2.54 4.92
N SER A 33 -6.50 1.97 5.68
CA SER A 33 -5.14 2.49 5.81
C SER A 33 -4.45 2.55 4.45
N ARG A 34 -4.58 1.49 3.63
CA ARG A 34 -4.00 1.48 2.28
C ARG A 34 -4.64 2.50 1.36
N ARG A 35 -5.96 2.71 1.45
CA ARG A 35 -6.66 3.76 0.69
C ARG A 35 -6.19 5.15 1.09
N ALA A 36 -6.00 5.41 2.39
CA ALA A 36 -5.52 6.69 2.89
C ALA A 36 -4.09 7.01 2.43
N GLU A 37 -3.21 6.00 2.42
CA GLU A 37 -1.86 6.11 1.85
C GLU A 37 -1.91 6.48 0.36
N ILE A 38 -2.67 5.72 -0.44
CA ILE A 38 -2.85 5.99 -1.89
C ILE A 38 -3.41 7.40 -2.13
N ALA A 39 -4.39 7.83 -1.33
CA ALA A 39 -4.97 9.17 -1.46
C ALA A 39 -3.96 10.27 -1.16
N THR A 40 -3.12 10.07 -0.14
CA THR A 40 -2.04 11.00 0.22
C THR A 40 -1.02 11.10 -0.91
N ASP A 41 -0.56 9.96 -1.44
CA ASP A 41 0.40 9.91 -2.54
C ASP A 41 -0.15 10.53 -3.82
N ALA A 42 -1.41 10.26 -4.15
CA ALA A 42 -2.09 10.87 -5.30
C ALA A 42 -2.20 12.38 -5.16
N GLN A 43 -2.53 12.89 -3.96
CA GLN A 43 -2.63 14.31 -3.69
C GLN A 43 -1.28 15.01 -3.80
N GLN A 44 -0.21 14.36 -3.32
CA GLN A 44 1.16 14.85 -3.44
C GLN A 44 1.60 14.87 -4.91
N THR A 45 1.37 13.77 -5.63
CA THR A 45 1.68 13.65 -7.07
C THR A 45 0.97 14.73 -7.87
N LEU A 46 -0.32 14.97 -7.63
CA LEU A 46 -1.08 16.01 -8.33
C LEU A 46 -0.54 17.41 -8.03
N THR A 47 -0.11 17.67 -6.79
CA THR A 47 0.51 18.92 -6.38
C THR A 47 1.82 19.15 -7.13
N ASP A 48 2.67 18.13 -7.18
CA ASP A 48 3.98 18.21 -7.84
C ASP A 48 3.86 18.36 -9.37
N PHE A 49 2.85 17.73 -9.97
CA PHE A 49 2.51 17.92 -11.38
C PHE A 49 2.10 19.35 -11.67
N ARG A 50 1.19 19.92 -10.87
CA ARG A 50 0.75 21.31 -11.02
C ARG A 50 1.87 22.31 -10.76
N ALA A 51 2.80 21.99 -9.87
CA ALA A 51 4.00 22.78 -9.62
C ALA A 51 5.07 22.66 -10.71
N GLY A 52 4.85 21.82 -11.74
CA GLY A 52 5.79 21.61 -12.84
C GLY A 52 7.07 20.87 -12.44
N LYS A 53 7.05 20.11 -11.33
CA LYS A 53 8.22 19.36 -10.86
C LYS A 53 8.54 18.13 -11.70
N PHE A 54 7.56 17.63 -12.47
CA PHE A 54 7.79 16.50 -13.38
C PHE A 54 8.33 16.96 -14.72
N GLN A 55 9.32 16.23 -15.23
CA GLN A 55 9.82 16.44 -16.57
C GLN A 55 8.77 16.00 -17.60
N ARG A 56 8.68 16.75 -18.69
CA ARG A 56 7.87 16.34 -19.84
C ARG A 56 8.57 15.16 -20.51
N GLN A 57 7.86 14.06 -20.68
CA GLN A 57 8.32 12.88 -21.42
C GLN A 57 7.20 12.42 -22.33
N SER A 58 7.54 11.93 -23.51
CA SER A 58 6.56 11.30 -24.39
C SER A 58 6.19 9.91 -23.89
N ALA A 59 5.04 9.40 -24.31
CA ALA A 59 4.65 8.02 -23.99
C ALA A 59 5.67 7.03 -24.56
N GLU A 60 6.22 7.31 -25.75
CA GLU A 60 7.23 6.48 -26.40
C GLU A 60 8.53 6.40 -25.59
N GLU A 61 9.00 7.53 -25.05
CA GLU A 61 10.20 7.60 -24.20
C GLU A 61 10.00 6.78 -22.91
N VAL A 62 8.85 6.96 -22.24
CA VAL A 62 8.52 6.22 -21.02
C VAL A 62 8.44 4.71 -21.29
N VAL A 63 7.78 4.30 -22.38
CA VAL A 63 7.68 2.89 -22.77
C VAL A 63 9.04 2.28 -23.11
N ALA A 64 9.94 3.04 -23.75
CA ALA A 64 11.29 2.57 -24.04
C ALA A 64 12.09 2.31 -22.76
N VAL A 65 12.04 3.25 -21.79
CA VAL A 65 12.70 3.09 -20.48
C VAL A 65 12.16 1.88 -19.72
N LEU A 66 10.83 1.73 -19.65
CA LEU A 66 10.20 0.59 -18.97
C LEU A 66 10.57 -0.76 -19.61
N ARG A 67 10.72 -0.81 -20.94
CA ARG A 67 11.18 -2.04 -21.61
C ARG A 67 12.64 -2.31 -21.31
N GLN A 68 13.48 -1.29 -21.23
CA GLN A 68 14.88 -1.43 -20.90
C GLN A 68 15.08 -1.97 -19.48
N SER A 69 14.33 -1.45 -18.50
CA SER A 69 14.42 -1.91 -17.09
C SER A 69 14.04 -3.37 -16.89
N LEU A 70 13.26 -3.97 -17.79
CA LEU A 70 12.94 -5.41 -17.74
C LEU A 70 14.12 -6.32 -18.16
N HIS A 71 15.15 -5.76 -18.82
CA HIS A 71 16.33 -6.47 -19.28
C HIS A 71 17.57 -6.20 -18.41
N GLU A 72 17.46 -5.29 -17.44
CA GLU A 72 18.51 -5.03 -16.46
C GLU A 72 18.36 -6.02 -15.29
N PRO A 73 19.43 -6.72 -14.88
CA PRO A 73 19.36 -7.58 -13.71
C PRO A 73 19.10 -6.71 -12.47
N GLU A 74 18.20 -7.16 -11.57
CA GLU A 74 18.00 -6.51 -10.27
C GLU A 74 19.37 -6.40 -9.57
N ALA A 75 19.74 -5.17 -9.21
CA ALA A 75 21.00 -4.84 -8.52
C ALA A 75 20.92 -5.09 -7.02
#